data_AF-A0A085MSV0-F1
#
_entry.id   AF-A0A085MSV0-F1
#
_cell.length_a   1.000
_cell.length_b   1.000
_cell.length_c   1.000
_cell.angle_alpha   90.00
_cell.angle_beta   90.00
_cell.angle_gamma   90.00
#
_symmetry.space_group_name_H-M   'P 1'
#
loop_
_entity.id
_entity.type
_entity.pdbx_description
1 polymer ?
#
loop_
_entity_poly.entity_id
_entity_poly.type
_entity_poly.pdbx_seq_one_letter_code
_entity_poly.pdbx_strand_id
1 'polypeptide(L)'
;MYVDNILDSVDTEEEAMDLYKQTAAVLSKSYFRLRKWASSSRQVIAEIPRNERANPELDLTKDVLVKEKTLGLLWDCEEDVLRFSWPTSSNHVPTKRQILSISARAFDPLGLISPVNITARIPLQELSITQCDWDDVPNENLISRWNVSLQDKEDLGSVSVPRLTRSSTRPYIFRIFCDAGEVAYGAVITATTFPRLELQGAVIAARMAATTVRDLQSSLERVTFWTDSGVVLLWLQATGRPFCTFAENRISEILDITKVNQWKYVPGKENAADILSRGLRLGTLKNSYWFSEPTFLWRTPESWPSNSLKTDVDVSAEELECVEAARFVSVYTSPSSEDVI
;
A
#
# COMPACT_ATOMS: atom_id res chain seq x y z
N MET A 1 -8.56 -17.84 7.72
CA MET A 1 -9.93 -18.17 8.20
C MET A 1 -10.22 -17.28 9.40
N TYR A 2 -11.25 -16.46 9.34
CA TYR A 2 -11.71 -15.63 10.44
C TYR A 2 -13.15 -16.02 10.76
N VAL A 3 -13.35 -16.61 11.94
CA VAL A 3 -14.64 -17.18 12.37
C VAL A 3 -15.19 -18.13 11.30
N ASP A 4 -16.20 -17.70 10.55
CA ASP A 4 -16.93 -18.45 9.53
C ASP A 4 -16.46 -18.16 8.10
N ASN A 5 -15.58 -17.17 7.89
CA ASN A 5 -15.16 -16.70 6.58
C ASN A 5 -13.70 -17.09 6.26
N ILE A 6 -13.44 -17.47 5.01
CA ILE A 6 -12.09 -17.60 4.46
C ILE A 6 -11.92 -16.48 3.45
N LEU A 7 -10.94 -15.61 3.70
CA LEU A 7 -10.50 -14.58 2.77
C LEU A 7 -9.02 -14.83 2.47
N ASP A 8 -8.68 -14.83 1.20
CA ASP A 8 -7.31 -14.95 0.72
C ASP A 8 -7.14 -14.20 -0.62
N SER A 9 -5.89 -14.06 -1.06
CA SER A 9 -5.52 -13.35 -2.28
C SER A 9 -4.30 -13.97 -2.96
N VAL A 10 -4.39 -14.12 -4.27
CA VAL A 10 -3.38 -14.68 -5.16
C VAL A 10 -3.19 -13.79 -6.37
N ASP A 11 -2.09 -13.96 -7.12
CA ASP A 11 -1.72 -13.03 -8.18
C ASP A 11 -2.39 -13.35 -9.53
N THR A 12 -2.88 -14.58 -9.69
CA THR A 12 -3.46 -15.05 -10.95
C THR A 12 -4.81 -15.76 -10.77
N GLU A 13 -5.62 -15.75 -11.82
CA GLU A 13 -6.91 -16.45 -11.85
C GLU A 13 -6.73 -17.98 -11.74
N GLU A 14 -5.64 -18.51 -12.30
CA GLU A 14 -5.26 -19.92 -12.22
C GLU A 14 -4.99 -20.34 -10.77
N GLU A 15 -4.16 -19.58 -10.05
CA GLU A 15 -3.91 -19.79 -8.62
C GLU A 15 -5.19 -19.67 -7.80
N ALA A 16 -6.11 -18.78 -8.19
CA ALA A 16 -7.37 -18.59 -7.47
C ALA A 16 -8.27 -19.81 -7.61
N MET A 17 -8.33 -20.38 -8.81
CA MET A 17 -9.07 -21.62 -9.07
C MET A 17 -8.45 -22.83 -8.37
N ASP A 18 -7.13 -22.90 -8.30
CA ASP A 18 -6.44 -23.94 -7.53
C ASP A 18 -6.72 -23.80 -6.04
N LEU A 19 -6.69 -22.58 -5.50
CA LEU A 19 -7.04 -22.31 -4.11
C LEU A 19 -8.49 -22.73 -3.80
N TYR A 20 -9.45 -22.38 -4.68
CA TYR A 20 -10.84 -22.82 -4.57
C TYR A 20 -10.95 -24.35 -4.49
N LYS A 21 -10.35 -25.07 -5.47
CA LYS A 21 -10.41 -26.53 -5.56
C LYS A 21 -9.77 -27.21 -4.34
N GLN A 22 -8.58 -26.74 -3.94
CA GLN A 22 -7.86 -27.30 -2.80
C GLN A 22 -8.61 -27.07 -1.50
N THR A 23 -9.12 -25.85 -1.27
CA THR A 23 -9.86 -25.51 -0.06
C THR A 23 -11.16 -26.32 0.04
N ALA A 24 -11.92 -26.42 -1.06
CA ALA A 24 -13.12 -27.25 -1.11
C ALA A 24 -12.81 -28.74 -0.86
N ALA A 25 -11.75 -29.27 -1.46
CA ALA A 25 -11.34 -30.66 -1.26
C ALA A 25 -10.94 -30.95 0.20
N VAL A 26 -10.13 -30.08 0.83
CA VAL A 26 -9.69 -30.26 2.22
C VAL A 26 -10.89 -30.24 3.18
N LEU A 27 -11.78 -29.26 3.05
CA LEU A 27 -12.91 -29.11 3.97
C LEU A 27 -13.99 -30.19 3.76
N SER A 28 -14.15 -30.67 2.52
CA SER A 28 -15.09 -31.76 2.22
C SER A 28 -14.75 -33.07 2.94
N LYS A 29 -13.46 -33.31 3.25
CA LYS A 29 -13.04 -34.48 4.05
C LYS A 29 -13.61 -34.46 5.47
N SER A 30 -13.86 -33.28 5.99
CA SER A 30 -14.49 -33.05 7.30
C SER A 30 -15.98 -32.74 7.16
N TYR A 31 -16.59 -33.07 6.01
CA TYR A 31 -18.00 -32.81 5.67
C TYR A 31 -18.41 -31.33 5.68
N PHE A 32 -17.45 -30.40 5.68
CA PHE A 32 -17.73 -28.98 5.52
C PHE A 32 -17.84 -28.63 4.03
N ARG A 33 -18.98 -28.08 3.64
CA ARG A 33 -19.21 -27.55 2.29
C ARG A 33 -19.17 -26.03 2.32
N LEU A 34 -18.15 -25.44 1.71
CA LEU A 34 -18.08 -23.99 1.54
C LEU A 34 -19.16 -23.52 0.56
N ARG A 35 -19.72 -22.35 0.86
CA ARG A 35 -20.76 -21.67 0.09
C ARG A 35 -20.44 -20.17 0.09
N LYS A 36 -21.19 -19.43 -0.72
CA LYS A 36 -21.07 -17.98 -0.86
C LYS A 36 -19.68 -17.53 -1.35
N TRP A 37 -19.12 -18.23 -2.32
CA TRP A 37 -17.87 -17.83 -2.95
C TRP A 37 -18.03 -16.51 -3.71
N ALA A 38 -17.14 -15.57 -3.42
CA ALA A 38 -16.99 -14.30 -4.10
C ALA A 38 -15.53 -14.10 -4.51
N SER A 39 -15.31 -13.32 -5.57
CA SER A 39 -14.00 -13.06 -6.17
C SER A 39 -14.08 -11.76 -6.96
N SER A 40 -12.96 -11.05 -7.04
CA SER A 40 -12.82 -9.87 -7.90
C SER A 40 -12.61 -10.22 -9.39
N SER A 41 -12.44 -11.50 -9.73
CA SER A 41 -12.40 -11.95 -11.12
C SER A 41 -13.72 -12.59 -11.55
N ARG A 42 -14.30 -12.04 -12.63
CA ARG A 42 -15.46 -12.63 -13.32
C ARG A 42 -15.16 -14.02 -13.89
N GLN A 43 -13.93 -14.26 -14.35
CA GLN A 43 -13.53 -15.56 -14.91
C GLN A 43 -13.54 -16.63 -13.81
N VAL A 44 -12.96 -16.32 -12.64
CA VAL A 44 -12.97 -17.20 -11.47
C VAL A 44 -14.42 -17.53 -11.04
N ILE A 45 -15.30 -16.52 -10.94
CA ILE A 45 -16.70 -16.77 -10.58
C ILE A 45 -17.46 -17.59 -11.63
N ALA A 46 -17.14 -17.42 -12.91
CA ALA A 46 -17.76 -18.18 -14.00
C ALA A 46 -17.49 -19.70 -13.85
N GLU A 47 -16.31 -20.07 -13.37
CA GLU A 47 -15.91 -21.47 -13.16
C GLU A 47 -16.49 -22.10 -11.89
N ILE A 48 -16.79 -21.29 -10.86
CA ILE A 48 -17.38 -21.80 -9.61
C ILE A 48 -18.85 -22.22 -9.84
N PRO A 49 -19.32 -23.37 -9.33
CA PRO A 49 -20.71 -23.83 -9.46
C PRO A 49 -21.72 -22.79 -8.96
N ARG A 50 -22.82 -22.57 -9.70
CA ARG A 50 -23.81 -21.51 -9.38
C ARG A 50 -24.35 -21.58 -7.95
N ASN A 51 -24.62 -22.79 -7.45
CA ASN A 51 -25.13 -23.04 -6.09
C ASN A 51 -24.10 -22.78 -4.98
N GLU A 52 -22.84 -22.53 -5.33
CA GLU A 52 -21.75 -22.23 -4.41
C GLU A 52 -21.39 -20.75 -4.40
N ARG A 53 -21.80 -19.98 -5.41
CA ARG A 53 -21.54 -18.54 -5.52
C ARG A 53 -22.26 -17.74 -4.44
N ALA A 54 -21.70 -16.58 -4.10
CA ALA A 54 -22.31 -15.59 -3.22
C ALA A 54 -23.67 -15.09 -3.76
N ASN A 55 -23.74 -14.82 -5.07
CA ASN A 55 -24.99 -14.58 -5.78
C ASN A 55 -25.18 -15.60 -6.92
N PRO A 56 -26.03 -16.62 -6.73
CA PRO A 56 -26.32 -17.64 -7.74
C PRO A 56 -26.99 -17.10 -9.01
N GLU A 57 -27.71 -15.98 -8.91
CA GLU A 57 -28.50 -15.38 -9.98
C GLU A 57 -27.73 -14.31 -10.77
N LEU A 58 -26.47 -14.06 -10.42
CA LEU A 58 -25.65 -13.01 -11.03
C LEU A 58 -25.40 -13.28 -12.53
N ASP A 59 -25.84 -12.36 -13.39
CA ASP A 59 -25.46 -12.35 -14.81
C ASP A 59 -24.08 -11.71 -14.96
N LEU A 60 -23.05 -12.54 -15.08
CA LEU A 60 -21.66 -12.11 -15.22
C LEU A 60 -21.37 -11.25 -16.46
N THR A 61 -22.30 -11.13 -17.41
CA THR A 61 -22.13 -10.30 -18.60
C THR A 61 -22.71 -8.89 -18.46
N LYS A 62 -23.64 -8.68 -17.52
CA LYS A 62 -24.41 -7.43 -17.39
C LYS A 62 -24.40 -6.84 -15.99
N ASP A 63 -24.37 -7.70 -14.98
CA ASP A 63 -24.46 -7.29 -13.60
C ASP A 63 -23.09 -6.92 -13.05
N VAL A 64 -23.09 -5.99 -12.09
CA VAL A 64 -21.93 -5.67 -11.26
C VAL A 64 -21.70 -6.81 -10.26
N LEU A 65 -20.44 -7.18 -10.02
CA LEU A 65 -20.08 -8.16 -9.02
C LEU A 65 -20.62 -7.78 -7.63
N VAL A 66 -20.78 -8.81 -6.80
CA VAL A 66 -21.36 -8.67 -5.46
C VAL A 66 -20.51 -7.80 -4.54
N LYS A 67 -21.17 -7.17 -3.58
CA LYS A 67 -20.51 -6.54 -2.43
C LYS A 67 -20.67 -7.45 -1.22
N GLU A 68 -19.56 -7.98 -0.71
CA GLU A 68 -19.56 -8.95 0.38
C GLU A 68 -19.11 -8.34 1.70
N LYS A 69 -19.79 -8.68 2.80
CA LYS A 69 -19.33 -8.27 4.14
C LYS A 69 -18.24 -9.23 4.60
N THR A 70 -17.04 -8.71 4.80
CA THR A 70 -15.88 -9.49 5.27
C THR A 70 -15.16 -8.74 6.37
N LEU A 71 -14.92 -9.41 7.50
CA LEU A 71 -14.34 -8.78 8.71
C LEU A 71 -15.11 -7.51 9.13
N GLY A 72 -16.43 -7.46 8.96
CA GLY A 72 -17.23 -6.27 9.26
C GLY A 72 -16.97 -5.04 8.36
N LEU A 73 -16.12 -5.17 7.33
CA LEU A 73 -15.96 -4.22 6.23
C LEU A 73 -16.79 -4.67 5.02
N LEU A 74 -17.02 -3.76 4.07
CA LEU A 74 -17.70 -4.08 2.81
C LEU A 74 -16.67 -4.23 1.70
N TRP A 75 -16.47 -5.44 1.18
CA TRP A 75 -15.64 -5.67 0.01
C TRP A 75 -16.47 -5.49 -1.26
N ASP A 76 -16.08 -4.52 -2.09
CA ASP A 76 -16.59 -4.33 -3.44
C ASP A 76 -15.76 -5.20 -4.40
N CYS A 77 -16.34 -6.32 -4.85
CA CYS A 77 -15.60 -7.27 -5.70
C CYS A 77 -15.31 -6.70 -7.09
N GLU A 78 -16.14 -5.78 -7.61
CA GLU A 78 -15.94 -5.23 -8.96
C GLU A 78 -14.67 -4.39 -9.04
N GLU A 79 -14.51 -3.47 -8.10
CA GLU A 79 -13.40 -2.52 -8.03
C GLU A 79 -12.21 -3.07 -7.22
N ASP A 80 -12.39 -4.22 -6.59
CA ASP A 80 -11.47 -4.85 -5.63
C ASP A 80 -11.00 -3.93 -4.47
N VAL A 81 -11.96 -3.21 -3.88
CA VAL A 81 -11.72 -2.27 -2.78
C VAL A 81 -12.54 -2.61 -1.53
N LEU A 82 -11.99 -2.31 -0.37
CA LEU A 82 -12.69 -2.22 0.90
C LEU A 82 -13.36 -0.85 1.00
N ARG A 83 -14.65 -0.87 1.33
CA ARG A 83 -15.51 0.29 1.58
C ARG A 83 -16.00 0.28 3.01
N PHE A 84 -16.33 1.47 3.51
CA PHE A 84 -16.77 1.70 4.87
C PHE A 84 -18.22 2.19 4.86
N SER A 85 -19.03 1.66 5.76
CA SER A 85 -20.38 2.16 5.98
C SER A 85 -20.41 2.97 7.26
N TRP A 86 -20.90 4.20 7.19
CA TRP A 86 -21.14 5.01 8.37
C TRP A 86 -22.65 5.07 8.68
N PRO A 87 -23.08 4.93 9.96
CA PRO A 87 -24.46 5.13 10.33
C PRO A 87 -24.90 6.59 10.10
N THR A 88 -26.04 6.78 9.43
CA THR A 88 -26.62 8.11 9.20
C THR A 88 -26.96 8.80 10.53
N SER A 89 -26.72 10.11 10.58
CA SER A 89 -27.13 10.97 11.68
C SER A 89 -28.66 10.97 11.82
N SER A 90 -29.17 10.94 13.05
CA SER A 90 -30.58 11.20 13.35
C SER A 90 -30.72 12.63 13.85
N ASN A 91 -31.78 13.34 13.46
CA ASN A 91 -32.07 14.71 13.93
C ASN A 91 -32.39 14.84 15.44
N HIS A 92 -32.30 13.74 16.19
CA HIS A 92 -32.58 13.73 17.63
C HIS A 92 -31.28 13.84 18.43
N VAL A 93 -31.34 14.56 19.54
CA VAL A 93 -30.25 14.63 20.51
C VAL A 93 -30.02 13.23 21.10
N PRO A 94 -28.82 12.65 20.95
CA PRO A 94 -28.61 11.26 21.33
C PRO A 94 -28.36 11.09 22.83
N THR A 95 -28.90 10.02 23.42
CA THR A 95 -28.54 9.59 24.79
C THR A 95 -27.17 8.90 24.82
N LYS A 96 -26.57 8.73 26.00
CA LYS A 96 -25.31 7.97 26.16
C LYS A 96 -25.36 6.59 25.50
N ARG A 97 -26.48 5.84 25.67
CA ARG A 97 -26.69 4.54 25.02
C ARG A 97 -26.69 4.64 23.49
N GLN A 98 -27.32 5.68 22.94
CA GLN A 98 -27.38 5.88 21.50
C GLN A 98 -26.00 6.24 20.91
N ILE A 99 -25.22 7.10 21.59
CA ILE A 99 -23.85 7.45 21.16
C ILE A 99 -22.98 6.18 21.11
N LEU A 100 -23.00 5.37 22.17
CA LEU A 100 -22.26 4.09 22.21
C LEU A 100 -22.72 3.13 21.10
N SER A 101 -24.03 3.01 20.88
CA SER A 101 -24.57 2.18 19.80
C SER A 101 -24.15 2.66 18.41
N ILE A 102 -24.17 3.98 18.16
CA ILE A 102 -23.73 4.58 16.89
C ILE A 102 -22.24 4.30 16.67
N SER A 103 -21.40 4.54 17.68
CA SER A 103 -19.95 4.32 17.56
C SER A 103 -19.59 2.85 17.37
N ALA A 104 -20.29 1.91 18.00
CA ALA A 104 -20.04 0.49 17.81
C ALA A 104 -20.32 0.01 16.36
N ARG A 105 -21.17 0.73 15.62
CA ARG A 105 -21.43 0.45 14.19
C ARG A 105 -20.31 0.91 13.27
N ALA A 106 -19.46 1.83 13.73
CA ALA A 106 -18.26 2.27 13.04
C ALA A 106 -17.11 1.26 13.19
N PHE A 107 -17.31 0.07 12.62
CA PHE A 107 -16.39 -1.04 12.77
C PHE A 107 -15.22 -0.93 11.79
N ASP A 108 -14.00 -0.96 12.31
CA ASP A 108 -12.75 -0.88 11.55
C ASP A 108 -11.68 -1.77 12.21
N PRO A 109 -11.67 -3.08 11.90
CA PRO A 109 -10.78 -4.01 12.57
C PRO A 109 -9.32 -3.90 12.10
N LEU A 110 -9.08 -3.27 10.95
CA LEU A 110 -7.74 -3.07 10.38
C LEU A 110 -7.17 -1.67 10.71
N GLY A 111 -7.99 -0.82 11.30
CA GLY A 111 -7.65 0.55 11.65
C GLY A 111 -7.48 1.48 10.45
N LEU A 112 -7.97 1.12 9.27
CA LEU A 112 -7.77 1.86 8.02
C LEU A 112 -8.34 3.28 8.07
N ILE A 113 -9.38 3.49 8.87
CA ILE A 113 -10.04 4.78 9.10
C ILE A 113 -9.88 5.22 10.57
N SER A 114 -8.89 4.71 11.29
CA SER A 114 -8.63 5.07 12.70
C SER A 114 -8.53 6.57 12.97
N PRO A 115 -7.88 7.40 12.11
CA PRO A 115 -7.86 8.85 12.30
C PRO A 115 -9.25 9.50 12.31
N VAL A 116 -10.23 8.88 11.65
CA VAL A 116 -11.62 9.33 11.61
C VAL A 116 -12.41 8.70 12.77
N ASN A 117 -12.14 7.45 13.12
CA ASN A 117 -12.80 6.78 14.24
C ASN A 117 -12.43 7.39 15.60
N ILE A 118 -11.18 7.83 15.78
CA ILE A 118 -10.71 8.39 17.04
C ILE A 118 -11.49 9.65 17.43
N THR A 119 -11.93 10.47 16.48
CA THR A 119 -12.73 11.68 16.75
C THR A 119 -14.09 11.38 17.38
N ALA A 120 -14.66 10.19 17.14
CA ALA A 120 -15.87 9.72 17.81
C ALA A 120 -15.58 8.98 19.13
N ARG A 121 -14.38 8.39 19.28
CA ARG A 121 -13.98 7.67 20.49
C ARG A 121 -13.54 8.59 21.62
N ILE A 122 -13.01 9.78 21.33
CA ILE A 122 -12.63 10.77 22.35
C ILE A 122 -13.86 11.23 23.17
N PRO A 123 -14.97 11.70 22.58
CA PRO A 123 -16.18 12.04 23.35
C PRO A 123 -16.75 10.84 24.11
N LEU A 124 -16.63 9.62 23.57
CA LEU A 124 -17.08 8.41 24.26
C LEU A 124 -16.29 8.14 25.54
N GLN A 125 -14.99 8.39 25.52
CA GLN A 125 -14.17 8.26 26.70
C GLN A 125 -14.61 9.26 27.78
N GLU A 126 -14.86 10.51 27.41
CA GLU A 126 -15.39 11.51 28.34
C GLU A 126 -16.77 11.10 28.91
N LEU A 127 -17.65 10.51 28.08
CA LEU A 127 -18.93 9.94 28.53
C LEU A 127 -18.77 8.81 29.54
N SER A 128 -17.68 8.05 29.46
CA SER A 128 -17.43 6.94 30.39
C SER A 128 -17.04 7.42 31.80
N ILE A 129 -16.45 8.61 31.90
CA ILE A 129 -15.95 9.19 33.17
C ILE A 129 -16.97 10.16 33.79
N THR A 130 -17.90 10.69 33.00
CA THR A 130 -18.97 11.56 33.49
C THR A 130 -20.10 10.78 34.19
N GLN A 131 -20.72 11.39 35.20
CA GLN A 131 -21.94 10.89 35.86
C GLN A 131 -23.17 11.08 34.96
N CYS A 132 -23.20 10.38 33.83
CA CYS A 132 -24.31 10.35 32.87
C CYS A 132 -24.80 8.91 32.76
N ASP A 133 -26.09 8.67 33.06
CA ASP A 133 -26.69 7.34 32.94
C ASP A 133 -27.01 7.01 31.47
N TRP A 134 -27.35 5.76 31.19
CA TRP A 134 -27.52 5.24 29.82
C TRP A 134 -28.56 5.99 29.00
N ASP A 135 -29.65 6.40 29.62
CA ASP A 135 -30.78 7.05 28.96
C ASP A 135 -30.78 8.58 29.15
N ASP A 136 -29.73 9.12 29.76
CA ASP A 136 -29.54 10.56 29.92
C ASP A 136 -28.95 11.20 28.66
N VAL A 137 -29.28 12.48 28.50
CA VAL A 137 -28.70 13.35 27.47
C VAL A 137 -27.38 13.93 28.02
N PRO A 138 -26.25 13.79 27.30
CA PRO A 138 -25.00 14.39 27.72
C PRO A 138 -25.03 15.92 27.74
N ASN A 139 -23.98 16.55 28.27
CA ASN A 139 -23.88 18.01 28.22
C ASN A 139 -23.78 18.54 26.77
N GLU A 140 -24.20 19.79 26.56
CA GLU A 140 -24.26 20.42 25.23
C GLU A 140 -22.90 20.49 24.52
N ASN A 141 -21.80 20.65 25.27
CA ASN A 141 -20.45 20.70 24.71
C ASN A 141 -20.08 19.36 24.06
N LEU A 142 -20.32 18.25 24.77
CA LEU A 142 -20.04 16.90 24.28
C LEU A 142 -20.90 16.56 23.07
N ILE A 143 -22.19 16.89 23.11
CA ILE A 143 -23.11 16.70 21.98
C ILE A 143 -22.64 17.49 20.77
N SER A 144 -22.18 18.73 20.96
CA SER A 144 -21.66 19.57 19.86
C SER A 144 -20.45 18.92 19.20
N ARG A 145 -19.47 18.46 19.99
CA ARG A 145 -18.27 17.75 19.48
C ARG A 145 -18.61 16.42 18.82
N TRP A 146 -19.54 15.67 19.40
CA TRP A 146 -20.04 14.42 18.82
C TRP A 146 -20.69 14.67 17.46
N ASN A 147 -21.56 15.67 17.34
CA ASN A 147 -22.23 16.01 16.09
C ASN A 147 -21.24 16.46 15.01
N VAL A 148 -20.23 17.26 15.36
CA VAL A 148 -19.13 17.60 14.45
C VAL A 148 -18.43 16.33 13.97
N SER A 149 -18.14 15.39 14.87
CA SER A 149 -17.51 14.12 14.49
C SER A 149 -18.37 13.25 13.57
N LEU A 150 -19.69 13.48 13.49
CA LEU A 150 -20.60 12.75 12.60
C LEU A 150 -20.73 13.41 11.23
N GLN A 151 -20.60 14.73 11.13
CA GLN A 151 -20.71 15.49 9.87
C GLN A 151 -19.64 15.07 8.87
N ASP A 152 -18.39 14.92 9.31
CA ASP A 152 -17.27 14.52 8.44
C ASP A 152 -17.39 13.08 7.89
N LYS A 153 -18.36 12.30 8.38
CA LYS A 153 -18.43 10.85 8.15
C LYS A 153 -19.57 10.43 7.23
N GLU A 154 -20.42 11.37 6.80
CA GLU A 154 -21.38 11.13 5.73
C GLU A 154 -20.67 10.84 4.39
N ASP A 155 -19.50 11.44 4.18
CA ASP A 155 -18.65 11.21 3.00
C ASP A 155 -17.80 9.94 3.08
N LEU A 156 -17.80 9.22 4.22
CA LEU A 156 -16.95 8.05 4.41
C LEU A 156 -17.26 6.91 3.43
N GLY A 157 -18.48 6.86 2.89
CA GLY A 157 -18.87 5.91 1.85
C GLY A 157 -18.12 6.10 0.52
N SER A 158 -17.53 7.29 0.30
CA SER A 158 -16.66 7.58 -0.84
C SER A 158 -15.24 7.04 -0.66
N VAL A 159 -14.82 6.77 0.58
CA VAL A 159 -13.48 6.25 0.87
C VAL A 159 -13.40 4.79 0.42
N SER A 160 -12.45 4.51 -0.46
CA SER A 160 -12.12 3.17 -0.93
C SER A 160 -10.65 2.88 -0.68
N VAL A 161 -10.36 1.73 -0.08
CA VAL A 161 -8.99 1.25 0.14
C VAL A 161 -8.79 -0.03 -0.68
N PRO A 162 -7.75 -0.14 -1.52
CA PRO A 162 -7.44 -1.38 -2.23
C PRO A 162 -7.41 -2.58 -1.27
N ARG A 163 -8.14 -3.66 -1.59
CA ARG A 163 -8.17 -4.85 -0.72
C ARG A 163 -6.81 -5.55 -0.69
N LEU A 164 -6.13 -5.61 -1.83
CA LEU A 164 -4.81 -6.19 -1.97
C LEU A 164 -3.76 -5.10 -2.11
N THR A 165 -2.86 -5.03 -1.13
CA THR A 165 -1.66 -4.18 -1.17
C THR A 165 -0.38 -5.03 -1.26
N ARG A 166 -0.54 -6.32 -1.63
CA ARG A 166 0.55 -7.30 -1.68
C ARG A 166 1.04 -7.53 -3.12
N SER A 167 2.35 -7.57 -3.30
CA SER A 167 3.11 -8.12 -4.40
C SER A 167 3.80 -9.36 -3.83
N SER A 168 3.38 -10.55 -4.26
CA SER A 168 3.94 -11.83 -3.78
C SER A 168 5.42 -12.03 -4.12
N THR A 169 5.95 -11.25 -5.08
CA THR A 169 7.27 -11.45 -5.68
C THR A 169 8.38 -10.64 -5.00
N ARG A 170 8.05 -9.72 -4.10
CA ARG A 170 9.01 -8.79 -3.48
C ARG A 170 8.97 -8.85 -1.95
N PRO A 171 10.13 -8.84 -1.27
CA PRO A 171 10.15 -8.75 0.18
C PRO A 171 9.65 -7.38 0.66
N TYR A 172 8.96 -7.40 1.79
CA TYR A 172 8.46 -6.21 2.46
C TYR A 172 9.44 -5.64 3.46
N ILE A 173 9.41 -4.32 3.57
CA ILE A 173 9.96 -3.58 4.70
C ILE A 173 8.76 -2.99 5.43
N PHE A 174 8.58 -3.40 6.70
CA PHE A 174 7.62 -2.77 7.58
C PHE A 174 8.28 -1.60 8.31
N ARG A 175 7.59 -0.47 8.33
CA ARG A 175 7.90 0.67 9.19
C ARG A 175 6.80 0.82 10.20
N ILE A 176 7.17 1.08 11.44
CA ILE A 176 6.22 1.30 12.52
C ILE A 176 6.45 2.71 13.02
N PHE A 177 5.43 3.56 12.89
CA PHE A 177 5.40 4.87 13.52
C PHE A 177 4.53 4.74 14.76
N CYS A 178 4.94 5.37 15.85
CA CYS A 178 4.10 5.48 17.04
C CYS A 178 4.17 6.88 17.59
N ASP A 179 3.05 7.36 18.11
CA ASP A 179 2.98 8.63 18.83
C ASP A 179 1.98 8.50 19.98
N ALA A 180 2.20 9.28 21.02
CA ALA A 180 1.35 9.35 22.19
C ALA A 180 1.11 10.82 22.54
N GLY A 181 -0.12 11.27 22.34
CA GLY A 181 -0.59 12.56 22.81
C GLY A 181 -1.31 12.44 24.15
N GLU A 182 -1.69 13.59 24.71
CA GLU A 182 -2.42 13.66 25.99
C GLU A 182 -3.75 12.90 25.94
N VAL A 183 -4.42 12.90 24.77
CA VAL A 183 -5.78 12.39 24.61
C VAL A 183 -5.81 10.97 24.02
N ALA A 184 -4.88 10.65 23.12
CA ALA A 184 -4.84 9.39 22.41
C ALA A 184 -3.41 9.01 22.03
N TYR A 185 -3.16 7.71 21.92
CA TYR A 185 -1.91 7.16 21.45
C TYR A 185 -2.17 6.10 20.39
N GLY A 186 -1.22 5.90 19.51
CA GLY A 186 -1.39 4.94 18.43
C GLY A 186 -0.10 4.58 17.74
N ALA A 187 -0.18 3.52 16.94
CA ALA A 187 0.88 3.11 16.05
C ALA A 187 0.31 2.82 14.66
N VAL A 188 1.07 3.15 13.63
CA VAL A 188 0.78 2.80 12.24
C VAL A 188 1.94 2.01 11.66
N ILE A 189 1.61 0.86 11.07
CA ILE A 189 2.54 0.06 10.29
C ILE A 189 2.35 0.41 8.82
N THR A 190 3.42 0.77 8.14
CA THR A 190 3.43 0.89 6.67
C THR A 190 4.31 -0.19 6.05
N ALA A 191 3.84 -0.83 4.99
CA ALA A 191 4.58 -1.86 4.27
C ALA A 191 4.99 -1.37 2.89
N THR A 192 6.29 -1.39 2.55
CA THR A 192 6.78 -1.05 1.21
C THR A 192 7.67 -2.15 0.62
N THR A 193 7.83 -2.16 -0.71
CA THR A 193 8.69 -3.12 -1.41
C THR A 193 10.10 -2.58 -1.60
N PHE A 194 11.12 -3.41 -1.36
CA PHE A 194 12.52 -3.06 -1.61
C PHE A 194 12.83 -3.04 -3.13
N PRO A 195 13.51 -2.01 -3.69
CA PRO A 195 13.84 -1.90 -5.12
C PRO A 195 15.03 -2.80 -5.53
N ARG A 196 14.85 -4.13 -5.39
CA ARG A 196 15.93 -5.12 -5.61
C ARG A 196 16.41 -5.12 -7.05
N LEU A 197 15.49 -5.07 -8.00
CA LEU A 197 15.80 -5.22 -9.43
C LEU A 197 16.47 -3.96 -9.97
N GLU A 198 16.03 -2.81 -9.48
CA GLU A 198 16.58 -1.50 -9.82
C GLU A 198 18.04 -1.41 -9.34
N LEU A 199 18.33 -1.80 -8.09
CA LEU A 199 19.70 -1.84 -7.58
C LEU A 199 20.55 -2.92 -8.29
N GLN A 200 19.97 -4.07 -8.62
CA GLN A 200 20.67 -5.11 -9.37
C GLN A 200 21.00 -4.66 -10.80
N GLY A 201 20.12 -3.89 -11.44
CA GLY A 201 20.39 -3.25 -12.74
C GLY A 201 21.59 -2.31 -12.67
N ALA A 202 21.71 -1.54 -11.59
CA ALA A 202 22.88 -0.69 -11.35
C ALA A 202 24.18 -1.49 -11.16
N VAL A 203 24.16 -2.62 -10.43
CA VAL A 203 25.32 -3.52 -10.30
C VAL A 203 25.75 -4.06 -11.66
N ILE A 204 24.80 -4.51 -12.49
CA ILE A 204 25.09 -5.03 -13.83
C ILE A 204 25.72 -3.94 -14.70
N ALA A 205 25.20 -2.72 -14.66
CA ALA A 205 25.76 -1.59 -15.40
C ALA A 205 27.20 -1.29 -14.96
N ALA A 206 27.48 -1.27 -13.65
CA ALA A 206 28.82 -1.06 -13.11
C ALA A 206 29.81 -2.14 -13.59
N ARG A 207 29.45 -3.42 -13.47
CA ARG A 207 30.29 -4.55 -13.94
C ARG A 207 30.53 -4.52 -15.44
N MET A 208 29.50 -4.19 -16.23
CA MET A 208 29.59 -4.09 -17.69
C MET A 208 30.54 -2.96 -18.09
N ALA A 209 30.48 -1.81 -17.42
CA ALA A 209 31.41 -0.71 -17.65
C ALA A 209 32.85 -1.13 -17.28
N ALA A 210 33.07 -1.75 -16.12
CA ALA A 210 34.41 -2.19 -15.70
C ALA A 210 35.06 -3.18 -16.70
N THR A 211 34.25 -4.08 -17.25
CA THR A 211 34.72 -5.07 -18.25
C THR A 211 35.01 -4.37 -19.58
N THR A 212 34.07 -3.56 -20.06
CA THR A 212 34.20 -2.81 -21.32
C THR A 212 35.41 -1.86 -21.29
N VAL A 213 35.64 -1.14 -20.19
CA VAL A 213 36.80 -0.25 -20.00
C VAL A 213 38.12 -1.05 -20.05
N ARG A 214 38.16 -2.23 -19.43
CA ARG A 214 39.34 -3.10 -19.44
C ARG A 214 39.67 -3.60 -20.85
N ASP A 215 38.64 -3.98 -21.61
CA ASP A 215 38.79 -4.65 -22.91
C ASP A 215 39.06 -3.65 -24.05
N LEU A 216 38.51 -2.43 -23.98
CA LEU A 216 38.65 -1.43 -25.04
C LEU A 216 40.05 -0.81 -25.16
N GLN A 217 40.96 -1.06 -24.21
CA GLN A 217 42.37 -0.64 -24.19
C GLN A 217 42.64 0.84 -24.60
N SER A 218 41.63 1.71 -24.51
CA SER A 218 41.66 3.09 -24.98
C SER A 218 41.41 4.05 -23.83
N SER A 219 41.91 5.29 -23.98
CA SER A 219 41.70 6.36 -23.01
C SER A 219 40.25 6.85 -23.08
N LEU A 220 39.35 6.17 -22.39
CA LEU A 220 38.00 6.66 -22.16
C LEU A 220 38.09 7.96 -21.35
N GLU A 221 37.60 9.05 -21.93
CA GLU A 221 37.59 10.37 -21.27
C GLU A 221 36.61 10.40 -20.11
N ARG A 222 35.42 9.79 -20.26
CA ARG A 222 34.36 9.81 -19.25
C ARG A 222 33.40 8.63 -19.39
N VAL A 223 32.96 8.09 -18.25
CA VAL A 223 31.87 7.11 -18.16
C VAL A 223 30.75 7.70 -17.29
N THR A 224 29.53 7.73 -17.83
CA THR A 224 28.32 8.21 -17.14
C THR A 224 27.30 7.06 -17.08
N PHE A 225 26.73 6.83 -15.91
CA PHE A 225 25.69 5.84 -15.67
C PHE A 225 24.33 6.54 -15.56
N TRP A 226 23.32 6.00 -16.22
CA TRP A 226 21.97 6.56 -16.23
C TRP A 226 20.98 5.57 -15.61
N THR A 227 20.13 6.06 -14.70
CA THR A 227 19.03 5.28 -14.12
C THR A 227 17.79 6.16 -13.96
N ASP A 228 16.63 5.57 -14.15
CA ASP A 228 15.31 6.16 -13.86
C ASP A 228 14.87 5.92 -12.42
N SER A 229 15.64 5.14 -11.65
CA SER A 229 15.36 4.92 -10.24
C SER A 229 15.96 6.04 -9.39
N GLY A 230 15.10 6.97 -8.97
CA GLY A 230 15.48 7.99 -8.00
C GLY A 230 16.01 7.41 -6.68
N VAL A 231 15.47 6.26 -6.27
CA VAL A 231 15.88 5.55 -5.05
C VAL A 231 17.33 5.07 -5.13
N VAL A 232 17.74 4.45 -6.25
CA VAL A 232 19.12 4.01 -6.46
C VAL A 232 20.09 5.19 -6.37
N LEU A 233 19.77 6.32 -7.00
CA LEU A 233 20.62 7.52 -6.95
C LEU A 233 20.82 8.03 -5.52
N LEU A 234 19.74 8.07 -4.74
CA LEU A 234 19.77 8.56 -3.37
C LEU A 234 20.53 7.60 -2.45
N TRP A 235 20.40 6.29 -2.66
CA TRP A 235 21.19 5.28 -1.94
C TRP A 235 22.69 5.36 -2.20
N LEU A 236 23.10 5.60 -3.44
CA LEU A 236 24.51 5.80 -3.77
C LEU A 236 25.09 7.07 -3.13
N GLN A 237 24.26 8.08 -2.85
CA GLN A 237 24.66 9.31 -2.17
C GLN A 237 24.67 9.18 -0.64
N ALA A 238 23.89 8.26 -0.08
CA ALA A 238 23.67 8.08 1.35
C ALA A 238 24.81 7.29 2.04
N THR A 239 26.04 7.80 1.97
CA THR A 239 27.21 7.18 2.61
C THR A 239 27.12 7.18 4.14
N GLY A 240 27.48 6.06 4.79
CA GLY A 240 27.55 5.95 6.25
C GLY A 240 26.22 5.66 6.95
N ARG A 241 25.17 5.29 6.21
CA ARG A 241 23.85 4.95 6.76
C ARG A 241 23.65 3.42 6.85
N PRO A 242 22.90 2.92 7.84
CA PRO A 242 22.62 1.50 7.95
C PRO A 242 21.68 1.06 6.81
N PHE A 243 22.13 0.14 5.98
CA PHE A 243 21.31 -0.55 5.00
C PHE A 243 21.12 -2.00 5.41
N CYS A 244 20.08 -2.68 4.89
CA CYS A 244 20.05 -4.13 5.00
C CYS A 244 21.25 -4.74 4.24
N THR A 245 21.73 -5.91 4.68
CA THR A 245 22.92 -6.57 4.11
C THR A 245 22.87 -6.73 2.59
N PHE A 246 21.67 -6.91 2.00
CA PHE A 246 21.54 -6.96 0.54
C PHE A 246 21.87 -5.60 -0.11
N ALA A 247 21.23 -4.51 0.35
CA ALA A 247 21.50 -3.17 -0.18
C ALA A 247 22.96 -2.79 0.03
N GLU A 248 23.47 -2.97 1.24
CA GLU A 248 24.83 -2.60 1.62
C GLU A 248 25.85 -3.25 0.69
N ASN A 249 25.77 -4.58 0.51
CA ASN A 249 26.69 -5.31 -0.37
C ASN A 249 26.65 -4.82 -1.83
N ARG A 250 25.49 -4.40 -2.35
CA ARG A 250 25.37 -3.94 -3.75
C ARG A 250 25.78 -2.49 -3.91
N ILE A 251 25.46 -1.64 -2.94
CA ILE A 251 25.92 -0.26 -2.91
C ILE A 251 27.44 -0.23 -2.81
N SER A 252 28.04 -1.01 -1.89
CA SER A 252 29.49 -1.14 -1.77
C SER A 252 30.11 -1.60 -3.08
N GLU A 253 29.58 -2.64 -3.70
CA GLU A 253 30.11 -3.12 -4.98
C GLU A 253 30.03 -2.07 -6.10
N ILE A 254 28.91 -1.33 -6.21
CA ILE A 254 28.78 -0.25 -7.20
C ILE A 254 29.82 0.84 -6.93
N LEU A 255 30.01 1.22 -5.67
CA LEU A 255 30.91 2.30 -5.28
C LEU A 255 32.40 1.89 -5.28
N ASP A 256 32.70 0.59 -5.23
CA ASP A 256 34.04 0.05 -5.45
C ASP A 256 34.45 0.16 -6.94
N ILE A 257 33.48 0.16 -7.85
CA ILE A 257 33.69 0.20 -9.31
C ILE A 257 33.53 1.61 -9.87
N THR A 258 32.64 2.42 -9.28
CA THR A 258 32.16 3.69 -9.83
C THR A 258 32.18 4.80 -8.78
N LYS A 259 32.02 6.05 -9.20
CA LYS A 259 31.87 7.20 -8.31
C LYS A 259 30.42 7.70 -8.32
N VAL A 260 29.94 8.17 -7.17
CA VAL A 260 28.58 8.73 -7.00
C VAL A 260 28.25 9.78 -8.06
N ASN A 261 29.19 10.67 -8.40
CA ASN A 261 28.98 11.74 -9.37
C ASN A 261 28.87 11.27 -10.84
N GLN A 262 29.20 10.01 -11.14
CA GLN A 262 29.02 9.40 -12.46
C GLN A 262 27.58 8.94 -12.69
N TRP A 263 26.78 8.79 -11.64
CA TRP A 263 25.39 8.37 -11.73
C TRP A 263 24.46 9.56 -11.93
N LYS A 264 23.59 9.48 -12.94
CA LYS A 264 22.67 10.53 -13.37
C LYS A 264 21.26 9.97 -13.54
N TYR A 265 20.28 10.85 -13.38
CA TYR A 265 18.87 10.53 -13.59
C TYR A 265 18.49 10.60 -15.07
N VAL A 266 17.70 9.65 -15.55
CA VAL A 266 17.03 9.72 -16.86
C VAL A 266 15.54 9.39 -16.67
N PRO A 267 14.60 10.08 -17.31
CA PRO A 267 13.19 9.69 -17.29
C PRO A 267 13.01 8.29 -17.88
N GLY A 268 12.15 7.45 -17.30
CA GLY A 268 11.95 6.07 -17.78
C GLY A 268 11.59 5.96 -19.27
N LYS A 269 10.83 6.93 -19.81
CA LYS A 269 10.49 6.99 -21.25
C LYS A 269 11.69 7.29 -22.17
N GLU A 270 12.76 7.85 -21.63
CA GLU A 270 14.00 8.19 -22.32
C GLU A 270 15.15 7.27 -21.92
N ASN A 271 14.89 6.26 -21.08
CA ASN A 271 15.84 5.26 -20.63
C ASN A 271 15.93 4.13 -21.66
N ALA A 272 17.04 4.03 -22.40
CA ALA A 272 17.23 2.97 -23.38
C ALA A 272 17.17 1.55 -22.78
N ALA A 273 17.51 1.39 -21.49
CA ALA A 273 17.42 0.11 -20.80
C ALA A 273 15.95 -0.34 -20.54
N ASP A 274 14.99 0.59 -20.52
CA ASP A 274 13.56 0.27 -20.39
C ASP A 274 13.03 -0.47 -21.64
N ILE A 275 13.60 -0.20 -22.82
CA ILE A 275 13.29 -0.95 -24.05
C ILE A 275 13.69 -2.42 -23.90
N LEU A 276 14.84 -2.68 -23.27
CA LEU A 276 15.33 -4.04 -23.02
C LEU A 276 14.42 -4.77 -22.01
N SER A 277 14.07 -4.11 -20.89
CA SER A 277 13.29 -4.74 -19.83
C SER A 277 11.83 -5.00 -20.20
N ARG A 278 11.22 -4.13 -21.02
CA ARG A 278 9.82 -4.28 -21.50
C ARG A 278 9.70 -5.12 -22.77
N GLY A 279 10.78 -5.23 -23.53
CA GLY A 279 10.78 -5.81 -24.86
C GLY A 279 10.18 -4.88 -25.92
N LEU A 280 10.53 -5.14 -27.19
CA LEU A 280 10.10 -4.32 -28.32
C LEU A 280 9.75 -5.21 -29.51
N ARG A 281 8.65 -4.87 -30.20
CA ARG A 281 8.29 -5.55 -31.45
C ARG A 281 9.25 -5.16 -32.58
N LEU A 282 9.61 -6.12 -33.43
CA LEU A 282 10.58 -5.88 -34.52
C LEU A 282 10.18 -4.71 -35.44
N GLY A 283 8.87 -4.57 -35.74
CA GLY A 283 8.36 -3.48 -36.59
C GLY A 283 8.57 -2.07 -36.04
N THR A 284 8.73 -1.93 -34.72
CA THR A 284 8.94 -0.63 -34.05
C THR A 284 10.42 -0.37 -33.70
N LEU A 285 11.31 -1.35 -33.90
CA LEU A 285 12.72 -1.26 -33.53
C LEU A 285 13.44 -0.07 -34.18
N LYS A 286 13.24 0.13 -35.49
CA LYS A 286 13.90 1.21 -36.24
C LYS A 286 13.47 2.61 -35.79
N ASN A 287 12.25 2.76 -35.29
CA ASN A 287 11.69 4.05 -34.86
C ASN A 287 11.83 4.27 -33.35
N SER A 288 12.58 3.40 -32.66
CA SER A 288 12.83 3.50 -31.23
C SER A 288 14.16 4.20 -30.95
N TYR A 289 14.34 4.62 -29.69
CA TYR A 289 15.60 5.14 -29.16
C TYR A 289 16.63 4.05 -28.83
N TRP A 290 16.48 2.82 -29.34
CA TRP A 290 17.44 1.75 -29.10
C TRP A 290 18.78 1.99 -29.82
N PHE A 291 18.71 2.42 -31.07
CA PHE A 291 19.88 2.75 -31.90
C PHE A 291 20.10 4.26 -32.04
N SER A 292 19.31 5.08 -31.35
CA SER A 292 19.45 6.53 -31.37
C SER A 292 19.56 7.07 -29.94
N GLU A 293 20.44 8.05 -29.75
CA GLU A 293 20.67 8.62 -28.44
C GLU A 293 19.52 9.55 -28.02
N PRO A 294 19.13 9.55 -26.73
CA PRO A 294 18.19 10.53 -26.21
C PRO A 294 18.62 11.97 -26.51
N THR A 295 17.68 12.80 -26.92
CA THR A 295 18.01 14.15 -27.43
C THR A 295 18.66 15.07 -26.39
N PHE A 296 18.44 14.81 -25.10
CA PHE A 296 19.03 15.60 -24.03
C PHE A 296 20.55 15.45 -23.93
N LEU A 297 21.13 14.34 -24.40
CA LEU A 297 22.58 14.11 -24.37
C LEU A 297 23.36 15.11 -25.24
N TRP A 298 22.71 15.65 -26.27
CA TRP A 298 23.26 16.68 -27.15
C TRP A 298 23.21 18.09 -26.54
N ARG A 299 22.53 18.24 -25.42
CA ARG A 299 22.44 19.52 -24.71
C ARG A 299 23.53 19.62 -23.64
N THR A 300 23.71 20.82 -23.08
CA THR A 300 24.72 21.03 -22.04
C THR A 300 24.37 20.27 -20.76
N PRO A 301 25.35 19.83 -19.96
CA PRO A 301 25.11 19.04 -18.75
C PRO A 301 24.13 19.69 -17.74
N GLU A 302 24.04 21.02 -17.74
CA GLU A 302 23.13 21.79 -16.88
C GLU A 302 21.66 21.64 -17.29
N SER A 303 21.42 21.22 -18.54
CA SER A 303 20.09 20.99 -19.10
C SER A 303 19.69 19.51 -19.13
N TRP A 304 20.54 18.62 -18.62
CA TRP A 304 20.22 17.21 -18.48
C TRP A 304 19.10 16.99 -17.47
N PRO A 305 18.34 15.89 -17.61
CA PRO A 305 17.30 15.56 -16.65
C PRO A 305 17.89 15.45 -15.24
N SER A 306 17.21 16.07 -14.28
CA SER A 306 17.49 15.91 -12.86
C SER A 306 16.27 15.34 -12.17
N ASN A 307 16.54 14.54 -11.15
CA ASN A 307 15.48 14.06 -10.28
C ASN A 307 15.05 15.22 -9.37
N SER A 308 13.75 15.47 -9.25
CA SER A 308 13.18 16.51 -8.38
C SER A 308 13.25 16.17 -6.89
N LEU A 309 13.63 14.93 -6.55
CA LEU A 309 13.94 14.52 -5.18
C LEU A 309 15.19 15.27 -4.70
N LYS A 310 14.97 16.36 -3.95
CA LYS A 310 16.03 17.17 -3.34
C LYS A 310 16.70 16.43 -2.19
N THR A 311 18.02 16.56 -2.11
CA THR A 311 18.88 16.08 -1.01
C THR A 311 18.82 16.94 0.26
N ASP A 312 18.06 18.05 0.26
CA ASP A 312 17.97 19.01 1.38
C ASP A 312 16.93 18.66 2.44
N VAL A 313 16.34 17.47 2.36
CA VAL A 313 15.50 16.97 3.44
C VAL A 313 16.36 15.97 4.21
N ASP A 314 16.32 16.08 5.52
CA ASP A 314 16.86 15.13 6.51
C ASP A 314 16.07 13.79 6.43
N VAL A 315 15.93 13.29 5.20
CA VAL A 315 15.22 12.07 4.82
C VAL A 315 16.11 10.97 5.33
N SER A 316 15.72 10.28 6.39
CA SER A 316 16.47 9.12 6.86
C SER A 316 16.62 8.11 5.69
N ALA A 317 17.63 7.23 5.71
CA ALA A 317 17.78 6.21 4.66
C ALA A 317 16.49 5.38 4.44
N GLU A 318 15.59 5.40 5.43
CA GLU A 318 14.33 4.68 5.47
C GLU A 318 13.20 5.36 4.69
N GLU A 319 13.25 6.66 4.39
CA GLU A 319 12.16 7.36 3.68
C GLU A 319 12.22 7.22 2.15
N LEU A 320 13.38 6.81 1.61
CA LEU A 320 13.68 6.72 0.17
C LEU A 320 13.12 5.49 -0.55
N GLU A 321 12.32 4.66 0.12
CA GLU A 321 12.01 3.26 -0.26
C GLU A 321 10.55 3.03 -0.68
N CYS A 322 9.81 4.09 -1.03
CA CYS A 322 8.36 4.02 -1.21
C CYS A 322 7.97 3.78 -2.67
N VAL A 323 7.28 2.66 -2.95
CA VAL A 323 6.55 2.50 -4.22
C VAL A 323 5.07 2.18 -4.01
N GLU A 324 4.68 1.52 -2.91
CA GLU A 324 3.28 1.29 -2.54
C GLU A 324 3.22 1.05 -1.03
N ALA A 325 2.21 1.61 -0.33
CA ALA A 325 2.11 1.56 1.14
C ALA A 325 0.79 0.91 1.58
N ALA A 326 0.86 -0.30 2.13
CA ALA A 326 -0.22 -0.84 2.96
C ALA A 326 -0.16 -0.17 4.33
N ARG A 327 -1.30 0.22 4.93
CA ARG A 327 -1.36 0.80 6.28
C ARG A 327 -2.17 -0.08 7.21
N PHE A 328 -1.63 -0.38 8.39
CA PHE A 328 -2.38 -0.94 9.51
C PHE A 328 -2.24 0.02 10.68
N VAL A 329 -3.36 0.40 11.32
CA VAL A 329 -3.32 1.37 12.41
C VAL A 329 -3.93 0.75 13.65
N SER A 330 -3.32 0.97 14.79
CA SER A 330 -3.94 0.74 16.09
C SER A 330 -3.96 2.06 16.85
N VAL A 331 -5.13 2.50 17.28
CA VAL A 331 -5.28 3.73 18.07
C VAL A 331 -6.11 3.44 19.31
N TYR A 332 -5.62 3.94 20.43
CA TYR A 332 -6.24 3.83 21.75
C TYR A 332 -6.40 5.23 22.35
N THR A 333 -7.42 5.40 23.17
CA THR A 333 -7.60 6.62 23.96
C THR A 333 -6.85 6.48 25.28
N SER A 334 -6.20 7.54 25.76
CA SER A 334 -5.42 7.51 27.01
C SER A 334 -6.35 7.42 28.21
N PRO A 335 -6.27 6.40 29.09
CA PRO A 335 -7.08 6.40 30.32
C PRO A 335 -6.76 7.66 31.15
N SER A 336 -7.77 8.22 31.82
CA SER A 336 -7.54 9.37 32.70
C SER A 336 -6.50 9.01 33.76
N SER A 337 -5.62 9.95 34.07
CA SER A 337 -4.53 9.82 35.04
C SER A 337 -4.96 9.48 36.48
N GLU A 338 -6.26 9.30 36.73
CA GLU A 338 -6.81 8.87 38.03
C GLU A 338 -6.92 7.33 38.17
N ASP A 339 -6.77 6.55 37.10
CA ASP A 339 -6.91 5.08 37.13
C ASP A 339 -5.58 4.30 37.02
N VAL A 340 -4.44 4.95 37.29
CA VAL A 340 -3.14 4.27 37.45
C VAL A 340 -2.71 4.30 38.91
N ILE A 341 -3.40 3.53 39.77
CA ILE A 341 -2.86 3.00 41.03
C ILE A 341 -3.38 1.58 41.25
#